data_AF-C4R1N3-F1
#
_entry.id   AF-C4R1N3-F1
#
_cell.length_a   1.000
_cell.length_b   1.000
_cell.length_c   1.000
_cell.angle_alpha   90.00
_cell.angle_beta   90.00
_cell.angle_gamma   90.00
#
_symmetry.space_group_name_H-M   'P 1'
#
loop_
_entity.id
_entity.type
_entity.pdbx_description
1 polymer ?
#
loop_
_entity_poly.entity_id
_entity_poly.type
_entity_poly.pdbx_seq_one_letter_code
_entity_poly.pdbx_strand_id
1 'polypeptide(L)'
;MAWLPFLHGSSDRFSADKFERELKAISTKILKNERKSIRYKRQFKQWRASLLFYISILYTILIAYELIFISRGRQMYIHLVVIPIGMLLCDMLYKKLFNIMMRRIETNLVDLRTQHKEKIENLKDLSNFNETSSLLKRFTDGEDLEALEREQAEAARKQQEYFKLLETPPPVLSGVPNSSSRPSSLFEPIMKLLLGEDEMSPNNRYALICTLCYQNNGLAPPGEVPGEVKYICINCGYLNVPEKDQLPGVDGTENDTINQRMSDHVQLDSNKTGDEGAKEKNKET
;
A
#
# COMPACT_ATOMS: atom_id res chain seq x y z
N MET A 1 16.81 -13.47 -25.18
CA MET A 1 16.93 -13.21 -23.73
C MET A 1 17.63 -11.87 -23.50
N ALA A 2 16.94 -10.76 -23.82
CA ALA A 2 17.46 -9.42 -23.56
C ALA A 2 17.12 -9.04 -22.11
N TRP A 3 18.14 -8.94 -21.26
CA TRP A 3 18.01 -8.56 -19.85
C TRP A 3 17.85 -7.02 -19.73
N LEU A 4 16.67 -6.63 -19.25
CA LEU A 4 16.25 -5.38 -18.59
C LEU A 4 17.05 -4.07 -18.83
N PRO A 5 16.49 -3.07 -19.54
CA PRO A 5 17.02 -1.72 -19.66
C PRO A 5 16.44 -0.80 -18.57
N PHE A 6 16.63 -1.10 -17.29
CA PHE A 6 16.08 -0.28 -16.19
C PHE A 6 17.12 0.57 -15.44
N LEU A 7 18.40 0.50 -15.81
CA LEU A 7 19.49 1.09 -15.01
C LEU A 7 20.18 2.30 -15.66
N HIS A 8 19.44 3.15 -16.36
CA HIS A 8 19.94 4.47 -16.76
C HIS A 8 18.87 5.54 -16.53
N GLY A 9 18.87 6.09 -15.31
CA GLY A 9 18.03 7.23 -14.94
C GLY A 9 18.71 8.14 -13.92
N SER A 10 19.17 9.31 -14.38
CA SER A 10 19.44 10.54 -13.60
C SER A 10 20.68 10.64 -12.69
N SER A 11 21.87 10.18 -13.14
CA SER A 11 23.13 10.32 -12.38
C SER A 11 23.51 11.76 -11.98
N ASP A 12 22.98 12.78 -12.64
CA ASP A 12 23.33 14.18 -12.35
C ASP A 12 22.48 14.83 -11.24
N ARG A 13 21.34 14.23 -10.82
CA ARG A 13 20.47 14.80 -9.78
C ARG A 13 20.60 14.14 -8.40
N PHE A 14 21.03 12.89 -8.34
CA PHE A 14 21.09 12.13 -7.09
C PHE A 14 22.44 11.40 -6.94
N SER A 15 23.26 11.82 -5.98
CA SER A 15 24.55 11.20 -5.66
C SER A 15 24.55 10.60 -4.25
N ALA A 16 24.36 9.28 -4.16
CA ALA A 16 24.30 8.55 -2.89
C ALA A 16 25.54 8.81 -2.01
N ASP A 17 26.74 8.75 -2.58
CA ASP A 17 28.00 8.96 -1.85
C ASP A 17 28.14 10.37 -1.26
N LYS A 18 27.54 11.38 -1.90
CA LYS A 18 27.54 12.75 -1.38
C LYS A 18 26.63 12.84 -0.15
N PHE A 19 25.43 12.30 -0.23
CA PHE A 19 24.48 12.24 0.89
C PHE A 19 25.05 11.43 2.05
N GLU A 20 25.69 10.30 1.78
CA GLU A 20 26.32 9.49 2.82
C GLU A 20 27.40 10.28 3.57
N ARG A 21 28.26 11.00 2.83
CA ARG A 21 29.29 11.86 3.42
C ARG A 21 28.70 13.00 4.25
N GLU A 22 27.66 13.66 3.75
CA GLU A 22 26.97 14.75 4.47
C GLU A 22 26.27 14.24 5.74
N LEU A 23 25.55 13.13 5.66
CA LEU A 23 24.89 12.50 6.81
C LEU A 23 25.90 12.02 7.85
N LYS A 24 27.00 11.41 7.43
CA LYS A 24 28.13 11.06 8.32
C LYS A 24 28.73 12.31 8.97
N ALA A 25 28.88 13.41 8.23
CA ALA A 25 29.38 14.66 8.78
C ALA A 25 28.42 15.26 9.82
N ILE A 26 27.10 15.21 9.60
CA ILE A 26 26.11 15.70 10.56
C ILE A 26 26.06 14.79 11.80
N SER A 27 26.01 13.46 11.62
CA SER A 27 25.96 12.50 12.73
C SER A 27 27.21 12.57 13.62
N THR A 28 28.41 12.71 13.03
CA THR A 28 29.64 12.89 13.79
C THR A 28 29.64 14.22 14.57
N LYS A 29 29.11 15.31 14.00
CA LYS A 29 28.93 16.57 14.71
C LYS A 29 27.93 16.44 15.87
N ILE A 30 26.81 15.75 15.68
CA ILE A 30 25.83 15.44 16.74
C ILE A 30 26.53 14.69 17.88
N LEU A 31 27.18 13.57 17.57
CA LEU A 31 27.88 12.74 18.57
C LEU A 31 29.00 13.51 19.29
N LYS A 32 29.70 14.42 18.60
CA LYS A 32 30.74 15.27 19.20
C LYS A 32 30.13 16.28 20.16
N ASN A 33 29.02 16.93 19.78
CA ASN A 33 28.32 17.89 20.63
C ASN A 33 27.62 17.22 21.83
N GLU A 34 27.04 16.03 21.65
CA GLU A 34 26.46 15.25 22.75
C GLU A 34 27.53 14.86 23.77
N ARG A 35 28.65 14.29 23.30
CA ARG A 35 29.80 14.00 24.18
C ARG A 35 30.35 15.24 24.85
N LYS A 36 30.38 16.40 24.16
CA LYS A 36 30.80 17.68 24.73
C LYS A 36 29.83 18.12 25.84
N SER A 37 28.52 18.05 25.60
CA SER A 37 27.45 18.36 26.56
C SER A 37 27.54 17.49 27.82
N ILE A 38 27.64 16.17 27.67
CA ILE A 38 27.76 15.22 28.79
C ILE A 38 29.01 15.50 29.63
N ARG A 39 30.16 15.75 28.97
CA ARG A 39 31.41 16.11 29.66
C ARG A 39 31.28 17.40 30.46
N TYR A 40 30.71 18.45 29.90
CA TYR A 40 30.50 19.70 30.64
C TYR A 40 29.55 19.52 31.82
N LYS A 41 28.45 18.76 31.69
CA LYS A 41 27.55 18.46 32.81
C LYS A 41 28.26 17.70 33.94
N ARG A 42 29.06 16.69 33.59
CA ARG A 42 29.86 15.91 34.56
C ARG A 42 30.90 16.78 35.26
N GLN A 43 31.67 17.55 34.47
CA GLN A 43 32.69 18.44 35.03
C GLN A 43 32.07 19.51 35.92
N PHE A 44 30.96 20.14 35.51
CA PHE A 44 30.24 21.11 36.33
C PHE A 44 29.81 20.52 37.68
N LYS A 45 29.28 19.29 37.71
CA LYS A 45 28.90 18.63 38.96
C LYS A 45 30.10 18.40 39.88
N GLN A 46 31.22 17.95 39.32
CA GLN A 46 32.46 17.72 40.07
C GLN A 46 33.06 19.04 40.57
N TRP A 47 33.17 20.05 39.71
CA TRP A 47 33.69 21.38 40.04
C TRP A 47 32.83 22.09 41.08
N ARG A 48 31.50 22.02 40.99
CA ARG A 48 30.60 22.61 41.99
C ARG A 48 30.75 21.95 43.35
N ALA A 49 30.86 20.62 43.39
CA ALA A 49 31.10 19.90 44.64
C ALA A 49 32.45 20.29 45.28
N SER A 50 33.52 20.34 44.48
CA SER A 50 34.83 20.79 44.94
C SER A 50 34.81 22.25 45.40
N LEU A 51 34.18 23.15 44.66
CA LEU A 51 34.07 24.58 44.99
C LEU A 51 33.32 24.79 46.31
N LEU A 52 32.19 24.10 46.52
CA LEU A 52 31.45 24.17 47.78
C LEU A 52 32.26 23.62 48.96
N PHE A 53 33.01 22.53 48.74
CA PHE A 53 33.91 21.97 49.75
C PHE A 53 35.01 22.97 50.15
N TYR A 54 35.72 23.58 49.18
CA TYR A 54 36.75 24.57 49.46
C TYR A 54 36.21 25.82 50.15
N ILE A 55 35.05 26.33 49.73
CA ILE A 55 34.50 27.51 50.38
C ILE A 55 33.97 27.20 51.79
N SER A 56 33.44 25.99 52.02
CA SER A 56 33.10 25.55 53.37
C SER A 56 34.33 25.49 54.28
N ILE A 57 35.47 25.00 53.79
CA ILE A 57 36.73 24.98 54.55
C ILE A 57 37.25 26.41 54.79
N LEU A 58 37.21 27.28 53.79
CA LEU A 58 37.63 28.67 53.95
C LEU A 58 36.76 29.39 55.00
N TYR A 59 35.45 29.14 54.98
CA TYR A 59 34.50 29.70 55.95
C TYR A 59 34.77 29.23 57.38
N THR A 60 35.07 27.95 57.59
CA THR A 60 35.40 27.44 58.93
C THR A 60 36.71 28.01 59.45
N ILE A 61 37.71 28.21 58.59
CA ILE A 61 38.97 28.87 58.94
C ILE A 61 38.74 30.33 59.33
N LEU A 62 37.94 31.08 58.55
CA LEU A 62 37.63 32.48 58.84
C LEU A 62 36.89 32.66 60.18
N ILE A 63 35.90 31.80 60.44
CA ILE A 63 35.20 31.82 61.74
C ILE A 63 36.16 31.46 62.87
N ALA A 64 36.98 30.42 62.71
CA ALA A 64 37.93 30.02 63.76
C ALA A 64 38.95 31.14 64.05
N TYR A 65 39.41 31.85 63.01
CA TYR A 65 40.27 33.02 63.17
C TYR A 65 39.59 34.14 63.93
N GLU A 66 38.35 34.51 63.56
CA GLU A 66 37.59 35.53 64.28
C GLU A 66 37.36 35.14 65.75
N LEU A 67 37.01 33.88 66.03
CA LEU A 67 36.80 33.38 67.39
C LEU A 67 38.06 33.46 68.28
N ILE A 68 39.26 33.32 67.71
CA ILE A 68 40.52 33.34 68.46
C ILE A 68 41.08 34.76 68.59
N PHE A 69 40.97 35.58 67.55
CA PHE A 69 41.73 36.84 67.44
C PHE A 69 40.93 38.10 67.79
N ILE A 70 39.60 38.11 67.59
CA ILE A 70 38.77 39.31 67.83
C ILE A 70 38.01 39.21 69.16
N SER A 71 38.23 40.21 70.02
CA SER A 71 37.46 40.38 71.27
C SER A 71 35.99 40.73 70.99
N ARG A 72 35.08 40.12 71.77
CA ARG A 72 33.60 40.15 71.67
C ARG A 72 33.00 41.51 71.26
N GLY A 73 32.74 41.69 69.96
CA GLY A 73 32.06 42.86 69.40
C GLY A 73 30.91 42.49 68.44
N ARG A 74 29.99 43.45 68.17
CA ARG A 74 28.82 43.27 67.29
C ARG A 74 29.15 42.86 65.85
N GLN A 75 30.37 43.13 65.38
CA GLN A 75 30.83 42.85 64.02
C GLN A 75 30.91 41.34 63.70
N MET A 76 31.13 40.50 64.71
CA MET A 76 31.18 39.03 64.56
C MET A 76 29.89 38.45 63.98
N TYR A 77 28.74 38.99 64.41
CA TYR A 77 27.43 38.55 63.94
C TYR A 77 27.18 38.93 62.48
N ILE A 78 27.78 40.02 62.01
CA ILE A 78 27.63 40.48 60.63
C ILE A 78 28.38 39.55 59.69
N HIS A 79 29.63 39.18 59.99
CA HIS A 79 30.39 38.23 59.18
C HIS A 79 29.74 36.85 59.12
N LEU A 80 29.20 36.37 60.25
CA LEU A 80 28.48 35.10 60.34
C LEU A 80 27.25 35.04 59.42
N VAL A 81 26.55 36.16 59.20
CA VAL A 81 25.31 36.20 58.40
C VAL A 81 25.56 36.62 56.95
N VAL A 82 26.46 37.58 56.71
CA VAL A 82 26.69 38.14 55.36
C VAL A 82 27.41 37.15 54.45
N ILE A 83 28.40 36.41 54.96
CA ILE A 83 29.18 35.44 54.16
C ILE A 83 28.32 34.29 53.61
N PRO A 84 27.47 33.60 54.39
CA PRO A 84 26.61 32.55 53.85
C PRO A 84 25.56 33.07 52.87
N ILE A 85 25.03 34.29 53.08
CA ILE A 85 24.10 34.92 52.13
C ILE A 85 24.81 35.23 50.81
N GLY A 86 26.01 35.82 50.87
CA GLY A 86 26.82 36.09 49.68
C GLY A 86 27.17 34.81 48.90
N MET A 87 27.46 33.74 49.62
CA MET A 87 27.71 32.41 49.07
C MET A 87 26.52 31.83 48.28
N LEU A 88 25.31 31.94 48.84
CA LEU A 88 24.10 31.48 48.17
C LEU A 88 23.79 32.29 46.91
N LEU A 89 23.97 33.62 46.97
CA LEU A 89 23.82 34.50 45.81
C LEU A 89 24.82 34.14 44.70
N CYS A 90 26.08 33.89 45.05
CA CYS A 90 27.10 33.45 44.10
C CYS A 90 26.75 32.11 43.43
N ASP A 91 26.29 31.12 44.19
CA ASP A 91 25.87 29.82 43.65
C ASP A 91 24.62 29.96 42.74
N MET A 92 23.67 30.83 43.08
CA MET A 92 22.52 31.13 42.22
C MET A 92 22.94 31.77 40.89
N LEU A 93 23.83 32.76 40.94
CA LEU A 93 24.37 33.42 39.74
C LEU A 93 25.14 32.43 38.87
N TYR A 94 26.01 31.62 39.47
CA TYR A 94 26.78 30.59 38.78
C TYR A 94 25.87 29.58 38.07
N LYS A 95 24.84 29.06 38.75
CA LYS A 95 23.84 28.16 38.15
C LYS A 95 23.09 28.83 36.99
N LYS A 96 22.71 30.10 37.14
CA LYS A 96 21.99 30.85 36.08
C LYS A 96 22.86 31.02 34.84
N LEU A 97 24.13 31.40 35.01
CA LEU A 97 25.09 31.53 33.91
C LEU A 97 25.33 30.19 33.21
N PHE A 98 25.53 29.12 33.99
CA PHE A 98 25.69 27.77 33.45
C PHE A 98 24.45 27.33 32.66
N ASN A 99 23.24 27.55 33.19
CA ASN A 99 21.99 27.21 32.50
C ASN A 99 21.81 28.01 31.20
N ILE A 100 22.26 29.26 31.14
CA ILE A 100 22.24 30.04 29.89
C ILE A 100 23.20 29.42 28.86
N MET A 101 24.42 29.08 29.27
CA MET A 101 25.40 28.44 28.38
C MET A 101 24.93 27.05 27.93
N MET A 102 24.35 26.26 28.84
CA MET A 102 23.83 24.93 28.57
C MET A 102 22.70 24.98 27.53
N ARG A 103 21.79 25.96 27.66
CA ARG A 103 20.72 26.19 26.68
C ARG A 103 21.27 26.44 25.27
N ARG A 104 22.33 27.24 25.11
CA ARG A 104 22.97 27.45 23.79
C ARG A 104 23.50 26.16 23.16
N ILE A 105 24.06 25.26 23.97
CA ILE A 105 24.58 23.97 23.49
C ILE A 105 23.41 23.05 23.11
N GLU A 106 22.34 23.05 23.91
CA GLU A 106 21.14 22.27 23.66
C GLU A 106 20.40 22.74 22.40
N THR A 107 20.26 24.05 22.18
CA THR A 107 19.65 24.59 20.95
C THR A 107 20.46 24.20 19.70
N ASN A 108 21.79 24.24 19.77
CA ASN A 108 22.65 23.79 18.67
C ASN A 108 22.46 22.29 18.40
N LEU A 109 22.32 21.46 19.44
CA LEU A 109 22.06 20.03 19.26
C LEU A 109 20.70 19.77 18.61
N VAL A 110 19.68 20.54 18.98
CA VAL A 110 18.36 20.48 18.34
C VAL A 110 18.48 20.85 16.86
N ASP A 111 19.18 21.95 16.55
CA ASP A 111 19.39 22.40 15.16
C ASP A 111 20.14 21.37 14.30
N LEU A 112 21.19 20.73 14.83
CA LEU A 112 21.87 19.67 14.09
C LEU A 112 20.96 18.45 13.84
N ARG A 113 20.07 18.12 14.79
CA ARG A 113 19.10 17.02 14.63
C ARG A 113 18.01 17.38 13.63
N THR A 114 17.58 18.65 13.57
CA THR A 114 16.62 19.10 12.56
C THR A 114 17.24 19.05 11.18
N GLN A 115 18.48 19.54 11.00
CA GLN A 115 19.22 19.40 9.74
C GLN A 115 19.35 17.94 9.30
N HIS A 116 19.61 17.02 10.24
CA HIS A 116 19.68 15.59 9.95
C HIS A 116 18.33 15.03 9.45
N LYS A 117 17.21 15.43 10.08
CA LYS A 117 15.86 15.01 9.68
C LYS A 117 15.48 15.58 8.32
N GLU A 118 15.70 16.87 8.11
CA GLU A 118 15.44 17.56 6.84
C GLU A 118 16.23 16.91 5.68
N LYS A 119 17.47 16.51 5.92
CA LYS A 119 18.26 15.78 4.90
C LYS A 119 17.74 14.38 4.62
N ILE A 120 17.21 13.68 5.61
CA ILE A 120 16.53 12.40 5.39
C ILE A 120 15.22 12.60 4.61
N GLU A 121 14.46 13.65 4.90
CA GLU A 121 13.24 13.97 4.13
C GLU A 121 13.58 14.32 2.68
N ASN A 122 14.57 15.18 2.45
CA ASN A 122 15.06 15.48 1.11
C ASN A 122 15.50 14.21 0.35
N LEU A 123 16.17 13.28 1.04
CA LEU A 123 16.52 11.97 0.48
C LEU A 123 15.26 11.15 0.12
N LYS A 124 14.23 11.14 0.96
CA LYS A 124 12.96 10.44 0.70
C LYS A 124 12.19 11.02 -0.47
N ASP A 125 12.20 12.34 -0.60
CA ASP A 125 11.52 13.05 -1.67
C ASP A 125 12.24 12.81 -3.01
N LEU A 126 13.57 12.94 -3.04
CA LEU A 126 14.36 12.64 -4.26
C LEU A 126 14.24 11.17 -4.70
N SER A 127 13.99 10.25 -3.78
CA SER A 127 13.82 8.82 -4.07
C SER A 127 12.35 8.40 -4.26
N ASN A 128 11.40 9.34 -4.20
CA ASN A 128 9.95 9.05 -4.19
C ASN A 128 9.57 7.94 -3.18
N PHE A 129 10.31 7.86 -2.07
CA PHE A 129 10.19 6.79 -1.08
C PHE A 129 8.82 6.82 -0.40
N ASN A 130 8.31 8.01 -0.09
CA ASN A 130 7.02 8.15 0.58
C ASN A 130 5.87 7.68 -0.32
N GLU A 131 5.92 8.01 -1.60
CA GLU A 131 4.92 7.58 -2.57
C GLU A 131 4.93 6.06 -2.72
N THR A 132 6.10 5.47 -2.98
CA THR A 132 6.27 4.02 -3.11
C THR A 132 5.93 3.26 -1.84
N SER A 133 6.35 3.75 -0.66
CA SER A 133 6.01 3.16 0.63
C SER A 133 4.52 3.27 0.94
N SER A 134 3.87 4.37 0.57
CA SER A 134 2.43 4.55 0.79
C SER A 134 1.60 3.63 -0.11
N LEU A 135 2.03 3.45 -1.36
CA LEU A 135 1.42 2.51 -2.30
C LEU A 135 1.55 1.09 -1.77
N LEU A 136 2.77 0.69 -1.39
CA LEU A 136 3.02 -0.63 -0.85
C LEU A 136 2.17 -0.87 0.42
N LYS A 137 2.07 0.12 1.30
CA LYS A 137 1.25 0.04 2.52
C LYS A 137 -0.23 -0.22 2.22
N ARG A 138 -0.81 0.48 1.23
CA ARG A 138 -2.21 0.27 0.83
C ARG A 138 -2.47 -1.17 0.36
N PHE A 139 -1.53 -1.73 -0.40
CA PHE A 139 -1.64 -3.11 -0.89
C PHE A 139 -1.26 -4.18 0.15
N THR A 140 -0.40 -3.87 1.13
CA THR A 140 -0.03 -4.83 2.19
C THR A 140 -1.04 -4.88 3.33
N ASP A 141 -1.66 -3.74 3.67
CA ASP A 141 -2.62 -3.66 4.77
C ASP A 141 -4.01 -4.20 4.36
N GLY A 142 -4.19 -4.57 3.08
CA GLY A 142 -5.43 -5.15 2.56
C GLY A 142 -6.60 -4.16 2.50
N GLU A 143 -6.35 -2.87 2.76
CA GLU A 143 -7.37 -1.81 2.77
C GLU A 143 -8.10 -1.72 1.42
N ASP A 144 -7.37 -1.91 0.32
CA ASP A 144 -7.95 -1.94 -1.03
C ASP A 144 -8.86 -3.17 -1.25
N LEU A 145 -8.52 -4.33 -0.67
CA LEU A 145 -9.39 -5.52 -0.72
C LEU A 145 -10.66 -5.31 0.11
N GLU A 146 -10.51 -4.78 1.33
CA GLU A 146 -11.67 -4.48 2.19
C GLU A 146 -12.62 -3.46 1.56
N ALA A 147 -12.08 -2.45 0.85
CA ALA A 147 -12.88 -1.47 0.12
C ALA A 147 -13.68 -2.14 -1.01
N LEU A 148 -13.04 -3.01 -1.79
CA LEU A 148 -13.67 -3.78 -2.87
C LEU A 148 -14.78 -4.71 -2.35
N GLU A 149 -14.55 -5.41 -1.24
CA GLU A 149 -15.54 -6.29 -0.61
C GLU A 149 -16.77 -5.50 -0.14
N ARG A 150 -16.58 -4.29 0.42
CA ARG A 150 -17.68 -3.41 0.84
C ARG A 150 -18.52 -2.93 -0.34
N GLU A 151 -17.87 -2.53 -1.43
CA GLU A 151 -18.55 -2.12 -2.66
C GLU A 151 -19.37 -3.26 -3.27
N GLN A 152 -18.82 -4.48 -3.30
CA GLN A 152 -19.52 -5.67 -3.78
C GLN A 152 -20.73 -6.02 -2.90
N ALA A 153 -20.58 -5.96 -1.58
CA ALA A 153 -21.68 -6.19 -0.65
C ALA A 153 -22.80 -5.14 -0.79
N GLU A 154 -22.44 -3.88 -1.03
CA GLU A 154 -23.40 -2.81 -1.24
C GLU A 154 -24.13 -2.94 -2.58
N ALA A 155 -23.43 -3.32 -3.65
CA ALA A 155 -24.02 -3.61 -4.95
C ALA A 155 -25.01 -4.80 -4.88
N ALA A 156 -24.64 -5.87 -4.16
CA ALA A 156 -25.51 -7.02 -3.94
C ALA A 156 -26.77 -6.63 -3.14
N ARG A 157 -26.63 -5.77 -2.12
CA ARG A 157 -27.78 -5.22 -1.37
C ARG A 157 -28.72 -4.41 -2.24
N LYS A 158 -28.18 -3.51 -3.08
CA LYS A 158 -28.98 -2.72 -4.02
C LYS A 158 -29.71 -3.60 -5.04
N GLN A 159 -29.06 -4.64 -5.56
CA GLN A 159 -29.70 -5.62 -6.43
C GLN A 159 -30.86 -6.36 -5.74
N GLN A 160 -30.65 -6.80 -4.50
CA GLN A 160 -31.70 -7.47 -3.72
C GLN A 160 -32.89 -6.55 -3.43
N GLU A 161 -32.64 -5.28 -3.10
CA GLU A 161 -33.69 -4.29 -2.87
C GLU A 161 -34.51 -4.03 -4.14
N TYR A 162 -33.85 -3.91 -5.29
CA TYR A 162 -34.50 -3.78 -6.59
C TYR A 162 -35.38 -5.00 -6.93
N PHE A 163 -34.87 -6.22 -6.67
CA PHE A 163 -35.63 -7.44 -6.90
C PHE A 163 -36.88 -7.53 -6.00
N LYS A 164 -36.76 -7.07 -4.76
CA LYS A 164 -37.87 -7.04 -3.80
C LYS A 164 -38.96 -6.03 -4.18
N LEU A 165 -38.58 -4.90 -4.77
CA LEU A 165 -39.52 -3.91 -5.33
C LEU A 165 -40.27 -4.45 -6.56
N LEU A 166 -39.64 -5.33 -7.35
CA LEU A 166 -40.29 -6.02 -8.47
C LEU A 166 -41.26 -7.12 -8.01
N GLU A 167 -41.06 -7.71 -6.83
CA GLU A 167 -41.91 -8.76 -6.26
C GLU A 167 -43.12 -8.25 -5.47
N THR A 168 -43.21 -6.97 -5.12
CA THR A 168 -44.42 -6.45 -4.47
C THR A 168 -45.57 -6.32 -5.47
N PRO A 169 -46.65 -7.12 -5.36
CA PRO A 169 -47.84 -6.91 -6.18
C PRO A 169 -48.52 -5.59 -5.75
N PRO A 170 -49.17 -4.86 -6.68
CA PRO A 170 -50.01 -3.73 -6.31
C PRO A 170 -51.10 -4.19 -5.32
N PRO A 171 -51.58 -3.35 -4.39
CA PRO A 171 -52.55 -3.75 -3.38
C PRO A 171 -53.84 -4.24 -4.05
N VAL A 172 -54.15 -5.54 -3.92
CA VAL A 172 -55.33 -6.17 -4.49
C VAL A 172 -56.45 -6.21 -3.45
N LEU A 173 -57.56 -5.50 -3.75
CA LEU A 173 -58.82 -5.56 -3.02
C LEU A 173 -59.42 -6.97 -3.15
N SER A 174 -59.88 -7.55 -2.04
CA SER A 174 -60.16 -8.97 -1.89
C SER A 174 -61.45 -9.46 -2.58
N GLY A 175 -61.38 -10.60 -3.27
CA GLY A 175 -62.55 -11.46 -3.52
C GLY A 175 -62.45 -12.44 -4.71
N VAL A 176 -62.64 -13.75 -4.42
CA VAL A 176 -63.07 -14.87 -5.30
C VAL A 176 -61.95 -15.75 -5.93
N PRO A 177 -62.12 -17.09 -6.06
CA PRO A 177 -61.00 -18.05 -6.07
C PRO A 177 -60.58 -18.57 -7.47
N ASN A 178 -59.31 -18.97 -7.52
CA ASN A 178 -58.63 -19.93 -8.39
C ASN A 178 -59.08 -20.07 -9.86
N SER A 179 -58.30 -19.49 -10.77
CA SER A 179 -57.80 -20.22 -11.95
C SER A 179 -56.56 -19.52 -12.52
N SER A 180 -55.62 -20.34 -12.98
CA SER A 180 -54.49 -19.97 -13.82
C SER A 180 -54.91 -19.06 -14.97
N SER A 181 -54.47 -17.80 -14.96
CA SER A 181 -54.32 -17.01 -16.18
C SER A 181 -53.46 -15.79 -15.88
N ARG A 182 -52.35 -15.70 -16.63
CA ARG A 182 -51.68 -14.43 -16.92
C ARG A 182 -52.72 -13.44 -17.50
N PRO A 183 -52.92 -12.25 -16.91
CA PRO A 183 -53.43 -11.10 -17.65
C PRO A 183 -52.23 -10.23 -18.07
N SER A 184 -52.09 -9.67 -19.26
CA SER A 184 -53.07 -9.03 -20.12
C SER A 184 -52.48 -8.91 -21.55
N SER A 185 -53.06 -9.63 -22.51
CA SER A 185 -52.63 -9.65 -23.92
C SER A 185 -53.29 -8.55 -24.77
N LEU A 186 -53.77 -7.48 -24.16
CA LEU A 186 -54.47 -6.40 -24.90
C LEU A 186 -53.51 -5.30 -25.39
N PHE A 187 -52.34 -5.17 -24.76
CA PHE A 187 -51.28 -4.27 -25.22
C PHE A 187 -50.32 -4.93 -26.22
N GLU A 188 -50.24 -6.26 -26.27
CA GLU A 188 -49.36 -6.97 -27.21
C GLU A 188 -49.71 -6.75 -28.69
N PRO A 189 -50.99 -6.71 -29.14
CA PRO A 189 -51.30 -6.49 -30.55
C PRO A 189 -51.02 -5.06 -30.99
N ILE A 190 -51.27 -4.09 -30.09
CA ILE A 190 -51.08 -2.67 -30.37
C ILE A 190 -49.59 -2.31 -30.33
N MET A 191 -48.80 -2.88 -29.40
CA MET A 191 -47.34 -2.71 -29.39
C MET A 191 -46.69 -3.38 -30.61
N LYS A 192 -47.13 -4.57 -31.03
CA LYS A 192 -46.63 -5.20 -32.27
C LYS A 192 -46.95 -4.41 -33.54
N LEU A 193 -48.09 -3.73 -33.58
CA LEU A 193 -48.48 -2.90 -34.73
C LEU A 193 -47.76 -1.54 -34.75
N LEU A 194 -47.41 -0.99 -33.57
CA LEU A 194 -46.78 0.33 -33.45
C LEU A 194 -45.25 0.27 -33.53
N LEU A 195 -44.64 -0.84 -33.09
CA LEU A 195 -43.18 -1.02 -33.00
C LEU A 195 -42.60 -1.95 -34.09
N GLY A 196 -43.45 -2.66 -34.85
CA GLY A 196 -43.00 -3.73 -35.75
C GLY A 196 -42.62 -5.00 -34.98
N GLU A 197 -42.29 -6.08 -35.70
CA GLU A 197 -41.82 -7.31 -35.06
C GLU A 197 -40.47 -7.05 -34.38
N ASP A 198 -40.40 -7.26 -33.06
CA ASP A 198 -39.16 -7.09 -32.28
C ASP A 198 -38.09 -8.09 -32.80
N GLU A 199 -37.16 -7.60 -33.62
CA GLU A 199 -36.01 -8.36 -34.13
C GLU A 199 -35.13 -8.91 -32.99
N MET A 200 -35.23 -8.34 -31.78
CA MET A 200 -34.54 -8.78 -30.57
C MET A 200 -35.33 -9.76 -29.68
N SER A 201 -36.53 -10.19 -30.08
CA SER A 201 -37.33 -11.14 -29.29
C SER A 201 -36.60 -12.48 -29.08
N PRO A 202 -36.85 -13.21 -27.97
CA PRO A 202 -36.21 -14.51 -27.71
C PRO A 202 -36.40 -15.54 -28.83
N ASN A 203 -37.50 -15.40 -29.60
CA ASN A 203 -37.83 -16.31 -30.71
C ASN A 203 -37.06 -15.99 -32.01
N ASN A 204 -36.49 -14.80 -32.17
CA ASN A 204 -35.71 -14.40 -33.35
C ASN A 204 -34.19 -14.54 -33.15
N ARG A 205 -33.75 -15.16 -32.05
CA ARG A 205 -32.33 -15.38 -31.76
C ARG A 205 -31.97 -16.84 -32.01
N TYR A 206 -31.34 -17.10 -33.14
CA TYR A 206 -30.87 -18.43 -33.50
C TYR A 206 -29.36 -18.55 -33.28
N ALA A 207 -28.90 -19.73 -32.87
CA ALA A 207 -27.47 -20.02 -32.74
C ALA A 207 -26.89 -20.56 -34.05
N LEU A 208 -25.66 -20.16 -34.38
CA LEU A 208 -24.90 -20.69 -35.51
C LEU A 208 -24.16 -21.95 -35.08
N ILE A 209 -24.65 -23.11 -35.50
CA ILE A 209 -24.10 -24.43 -35.14
C ILE A 209 -23.40 -25.04 -36.35
N CYS A 210 -22.10 -25.32 -36.23
CA CYS A 210 -21.34 -25.87 -37.34
C CYS A 210 -21.84 -27.27 -37.74
N THR A 211 -22.04 -27.53 -39.03
CA THR A 211 -22.54 -28.84 -39.50
C THR A 211 -21.50 -29.96 -39.44
N LEU A 212 -20.20 -29.62 -39.41
CA LEU A 212 -19.11 -30.60 -39.35
C LEU A 212 -18.73 -30.99 -37.91
N CYS A 213 -18.57 -30.02 -37.01
CA CYS A 213 -18.09 -30.25 -35.65
C CYS A 213 -19.10 -29.90 -34.55
N TYR A 214 -20.30 -29.42 -34.91
CA TYR A 214 -21.41 -29.08 -33.99
C TYR A 214 -21.08 -28.02 -32.92
N GLN A 215 -19.98 -27.30 -33.07
CA GLN A 215 -19.62 -26.20 -32.18
C GLN A 215 -20.57 -25.01 -32.36
N ASN A 216 -20.99 -24.42 -31.23
CA ASN A 216 -21.69 -23.14 -31.20
C ASN A 216 -20.73 -22.00 -31.55
N ASN A 217 -21.00 -21.28 -32.63
CA ASN A 217 -20.18 -20.17 -33.14
C ASN A 217 -20.79 -18.79 -32.84
N GLY A 218 -21.78 -18.73 -31.94
CA GLY A 218 -22.46 -17.49 -31.54
C GLY A 218 -23.89 -17.40 -32.06
N LEU A 219 -24.45 -16.19 -32.03
CA LEU A 219 -25.81 -15.93 -32.50
C LEU A 219 -25.79 -15.48 -33.96
N ALA A 220 -26.80 -15.89 -34.73
CA ALA A 220 -27.06 -15.37 -36.05
C ALA A 220 -27.36 -13.86 -35.98
N PRO A 221 -27.03 -13.09 -37.04
CA PRO A 221 -27.42 -11.69 -37.14
C PRO A 221 -28.93 -11.52 -36.95
N PRO A 222 -29.37 -10.42 -36.31
CA PRO A 222 -30.79 -10.16 -36.14
C PRO A 222 -31.47 -10.06 -37.52
N GLY A 223 -32.58 -10.77 -37.70
CA GLY A 223 -33.36 -10.77 -38.94
C GLY A 223 -32.96 -11.81 -40.00
N GLU A 224 -31.86 -12.55 -39.80
CA GLU A 224 -31.46 -13.65 -40.71
C GLU A 224 -31.79 -15.02 -40.11
N VAL A 225 -32.33 -15.93 -40.93
CA VAL A 225 -32.54 -17.32 -40.51
C VAL A 225 -31.19 -18.07 -40.50
N PRO A 226 -30.94 -18.96 -39.51
CA PRO A 226 -29.64 -19.60 -39.35
C PRO A 226 -29.19 -20.44 -40.55
N GLY A 227 -30.12 -20.90 -41.39
CA GLY A 227 -29.82 -21.64 -42.63
C GLY A 227 -29.38 -20.78 -43.82
N GLU A 228 -29.45 -19.45 -43.71
CA GLU A 228 -29.05 -18.51 -44.77
C GLU A 228 -27.75 -17.75 -44.46
N VAL A 229 -27.21 -17.92 -43.25
CA VAL A 229 -26.00 -17.25 -42.81
C VAL A 229 -24.77 -18.03 -43.24
N LYS A 230 -23.89 -17.39 -44.02
CA LYS A 230 -22.58 -17.95 -44.38
C LYS A 230 -21.52 -17.58 -43.32
N TYR A 231 -20.87 -18.56 -42.73
CA TYR A 231 -19.82 -18.31 -41.73
C TYR A 231 -18.75 -19.40 -41.66
N ILE A 232 -17.55 -19.03 -41.18
CA ILE A 232 -16.43 -19.94 -40.96
C ILE A 232 -16.41 -20.34 -39.48
N CYS A 233 -16.38 -21.64 -39.19
CA CYS A 233 -16.31 -22.14 -37.82
C CYS A 233 -14.94 -21.83 -37.18
N ILE A 234 -14.92 -21.25 -35.98
CA ILE A 234 -13.66 -20.91 -35.30
C ILE A 234 -12.92 -22.13 -34.74
N ASN A 235 -13.64 -23.24 -34.52
CA ASN A 235 -13.09 -24.47 -33.98
C ASN A 235 -12.42 -25.34 -35.06
N CYS A 236 -13.05 -25.52 -36.22
CA CYS A 236 -12.56 -26.42 -37.27
C CYS A 236 -12.26 -25.76 -38.62
N GLY A 237 -12.55 -24.46 -38.78
CA GLY A 237 -12.35 -23.74 -40.03
C GLY A 237 -13.34 -24.07 -41.16
N TYR A 238 -14.33 -24.94 -40.92
CA TYR A 238 -15.33 -25.31 -41.93
C TYR A 238 -16.22 -24.12 -42.32
N LEU A 239 -16.42 -23.92 -43.63
CA LEU A 239 -17.30 -22.88 -44.18
C LEU A 239 -18.73 -23.41 -44.28
N ASN A 240 -19.60 -22.98 -43.37
CA ASN A 240 -21.03 -23.27 -43.41
C ASN A 240 -21.66 -22.29 -44.42
N VAL A 241 -22.31 -22.83 -45.46
CA VAL A 241 -23.01 -22.06 -46.50
C VAL A 241 -24.49 -22.45 -46.51
N PRO A 242 -25.37 -21.57 -47.02
CA PRO A 242 -26.79 -21.88 -47.17
C PRO A 242 -27.02 -23.08 -48.09
N GLU A 243 -28.11 -23.83 -47.85
CA GLU A 243 -28.45 -25.03 -48.62
C GLU A 243 -28.59 -24.75 -50.12
N LYS A 244 -29.06 -23.54 -50.48
CA LYS A 244 -29.15 -23.07 -51.87
C LYS A 244 -27.79 -22.83 -52.55
N ASP A 245 -26.76 -22.55 -51.77
CA ASP A 245 -25.40 -22.28 -52.24
C ASP A 245 -24.49 -23.51 -52.06
N GLN A 246 -25.04 -24.60 -51.54
CA GLN A 246 -24.37 -25.90 -51.45
C GLN A 246 -24.31 -26.50 -52.86
N LEU A 247 -23.15 -26.38 -53.49
CA LEU A 247 -22.85 -27.02 -54.77
C LEU A 247 -23.11 -28.53 -54.64
N PRO A 248 -23.85 -29.16 -55.59
CA PRO A 248 -24.12 -30.58 -55.52
C PRO A 248 -22.82 -31.38 -55.73
N GLY A 249 -22.41 -32.08 -54.67
CA GLY A 249 -21.38 -33.12 -54.74
C GLY A 249 -19.95 -32.64 -54.49
N VAL A 250 -19.56 -32.53 -53.22
CA VAL A 250 -18.17 -32.82 -52.81
C VAL A 250 -18.25 -33.71 -51.57
N ASP A 251 -18.26 -35.01 -51.83
CA ASP A 251 -18.05 -36.05 -50.83
C ASP A 251 -16.64 -35.90 -50.21
N GLY A 252 -16.63 -35.53 -48.94
CA GLY A 252 -15.90 -36.21 -47.86
C GLY A 252 -14.54 -36.87 -48.10
N THR A 253 -13.61 -36.31 -48.90
CA THR A 253 -12.31 -36.96 -49.15
C THR A 253 -11.06 -36.10 -48.93
N GLU A 254 -11.18 -34.87 -48.40
CA GLU A 254 -10.01 -34.03 -48.09
C GLU A 254 -9.69 -33.90 -46.59
N ASN A 255 -10.54 -34.44 -45.70
CA ASN A 255 -10.37 -34.31 -44.25
C ASN A 255 -9.44 -35.36 -43.61
N ASP A 256 -9.04 -36.40 -44.34
CA ASP A 256 -8.20 -37.48 -43.77
C ASP A 256 -6.70 -37.11 -43.73
N THR A 257 -6.23 -36.20 -44.58
CA THR A 257 -4.80 -35.83 -44.60
C THR A 257 -4.40 -34.88 -43.47
N ILE A 258 -5.38 -34.16 -42.88
CA ILE A 258 -5.13 -33.22 -41.78
C ILE A 258 -5.20 -33.92 -40.42
N ASN A 259 -6.11 -34.88 -40.24
CA ASN A 259 -6.25 -35.62 -38.97
C ASN A 259 -5.07 -36.57 -38.68
N GLN A 260 -4.34 -37.01 -39.72
CA GLN A 260 -3.17 -37.88 -39.54
C GLN A 260 -1.93 -37.11 -39.03
N ARG A 261 -1.77 -35.82 -39.35
CA ARG A 261 -0.65 -35.00 -38.83
C ARG A 261 -0.83 -34.53 -37.39
N MET A 262 -2.06 -34.48 -36.88
CA MET A 262 -2.33 -34.03 -35.50
C MET A 262 -2.12 -35.15 -34.47
N SER A 263 -2.22 -36.42 -34.88
CA SER A 263 -2.10 -37.57 -33.96
C SER A 263 -0.63 -37.89 -33.61
N ASP A 264 0.30 -37.64 -34.53
CA ASP A 264 1.74 -37.91 -34.32
C ASP A 264 2.41 -36.88 -33.38
N HIS A 265 1.86 -35.67 -33.26
CA HIS A 265 2.41 -34.63 -32.39
C HIS A 265 1.96 -34.73 -30.92
N VAL A 266 0.94 -35.52 -30.61
CA VAL A 266 0.37 -35.63 -29.25
C VAL A 266 0.99 -36.77 -28.42
N GLN A 267 1.66 -37.76 -29.05
CA GLN A 267 2.25 -38.89 -28.31
C GLN A 267 3.65 -38.65 -27.73
N LEU A 268 4.34 -37.55 -28.06
CA LEU A 268 5.70 -37.29 -27.55
C LEU A 268 5.73 -36.60 -26.17
N ASP A 269 4.65 -35.93 -25.75
CA ASP A 269 4.64 -35.16 -24.49
C ASP A 269 4.12 -35.95 -23.27
N SER A 270 3.59 -37.17 -23.46
CA SER A 270 2.97 -37.94 -22.36
C SER A 270 3.93 -38.85 -21.57
N ASN A 271 5.20 -38.99 -22.01
CA ASN A 271 6.14 -39.95 -21.41
C ASN A 271 7.25 -39.32 -20.53
N LYS A 272 7.09 -38.06 -20.07
CA LYS A 272 8.17 -37.37 -19.31
C LYS A 272 7.78 -36.77 -17.95
N THR A 273 6.67 -37.21 -17.37
CA THR A 273 6.26 -36.83 -16.01
C THR A 273 5.96 -38.07 -15.19
N GLY A 274 7.01 -38.67 -14.62
CA GLY A 274 6.85 -39.83 -13.77
C GLY A 274 8.15 -40.41 -13.21
N ASP A 275 9.11 -39.59 -12.76
CA ASP A 275 10.19 -40.08 -11.86
C ASP A 275 11.02 -38.96 -11.21
N GLU A 276 10.46 -38.11 -10.32
CA GLU A 276 11.28 -37.27 -9.41
C GLU A 276 10.60 -37.07 -8.05
N GLY A 277 10.30 -38.19 -7.38
CA GLY A 277 9.58 -38.19 -6.10
C GLY A 277 10.12 -39.17 -5.07
N ALA A 278 11.42 -39.44 -5.03
CA ALA A 278 12.02 -40.28 -3.99
C ALA A 278 13.54 -40.09 -3.87
N LYS A 279 14.00 -39.05 -3.15
CA LYS A 279 15.34 -39.01 -2.52
C LYS A 279 15.54 -37.77 -1.64
N GLU A 280 14.89 -37.73 -0.48
CA GLU A 280 15.40 -36.89 0.62
C GLU A 280 14.93 -37.42 1.99
N LYS A 281 15.45 -38.61 2.36
CA LYS A 281 15.54 -39.06 3.75
C LYS A 281 16.84 -39.83 3.90
N ASN A 282 17.89 -39.15 4.35
CA ASN A 282 18.99 -39.68 5.18
C ASN A 282 20.14 -38.68 5.22
N LYS A 283 20.11 -37.75 6.19
CA LYS A 283 21.33 -37.18 6.76
C LYS A 283 21.05 -36.45 8.08
N GLU A 284 20.91 -37.19 9.16
CA GLU A 284 21.17 -36.69 10.51
C GLU A 284 21.41 -37.89 11.45
N THR A 285 22.70 -38.23 11.58
CA THR A 285 23.33 -38.90 12.73
C THR A 285 24.73 -38.34 12.81
#